data_AF-A0A519H1C6-F1
#
_entry.id   AF-A0A519H1C6-F1
#
_cell.length_a   1.000
_cell.length_b   1.000
_cell.length_c   1.000
_cell.angle_alpha   90.00
_cell.angle_beta   90.00
_cell.angle_gamma   90.00
#
_symmetry.space_group_name_H-M   'P 1'
#
loop_
_entity.id
_entity.type
_entity.pdbx_description
1 polymer ?
#
loop_
_entity_poly.entity_id
_entity_poly.type
_entity_poly.pdbx_seq_one_letter_code
_entity_poly.pdbx_strand_id
1 'polypeptide(L)'
;RPGKYGGTFITGGKASVVSGAMSDLLRLGSVSIAELFEARQWIQGALVRAACERLTDEQIDALEQNVNEAEAAHNEERFADRIRINVEFHNLLAEGSANAVAAIVVRGLTQAWQALMAEVGSDQVSGGITYRRELLRALRARDEEGAARALSKILRTSESLYKDLAKRRAQELIASGVVSPPPMTPAKAMKAARATLGAAPRKRTTG
;
A
#
# COMPACT_ATOMS: atom_id res chain seq x y z
N ARG A 1 51.31 12.31 0.61
CA ARG A 1 50.60 13.62 0.53
C ARG A 1 49.10 13.34 0.53
N PRO A 2 48.29 13.85 1.47
CA PRO A 2 46.84 13.69 1.42
C PRO A 2 46.20 14.73 0.49
N GLY A 3 45.15 14.31 -0.23
CA GLY A 3 44.48 15.09 -1.29
C GLY A 3 43.58 16.21 -0.76
N LYS A 4 43.64 17.34 -1.46
CA LYS A 4 42.90 18.58 -1.23
C LYS A 4 41.45 18.41 -1.74
N TYR A 5 40.46 18.50 -0.85
CA TYR A 5 39.00 18.65 -1.13
C TYR A 5 38.13 17.42 -1.47
N GLY A 6 38.34 16.27 -0.83
CA GLY A 6 37.37 15.15 -0.85
C GLY A 6 36.41 15.16 0.35
N GLY A 7 35.83 16.31 0.72
CA GLY A 7 34.85 16.38 1.80
C GLY A 7 33.49 15.92 1.28
N THR A 8 32.97 14.82 1.80
CA THR A 8 31.58 14.38 1.56
C THR A 8 30.64 15.50 1.99
N PHE A 9 30.06 16.20 1.02
CA PHE A 9 28.98 17.14 1.29
C PHE A 9 27.78 16.34 1.75
N ILE A 10 27.41 16.45 3.02
CA ILE A 10 26.07 16.08 3.47
C ILE A 10 25.15 17.16 2.91
N THR A 11 24.71 17.00 1.65
CA THR A 11 23.50 17.69 1.20
C THR A 11 22.43 17.28 2.20
N GLY A 12 21.93 18.22 3.01
CA GLY A 12 20.91 17.94 4.03
C GLY A 12 19.82 17.10 3.40
N GLY A 13 19.83 15.79 3.72
CA GLY A 13 19.13 14.79 2.93
C GLY A 13 17.64 15.03 3.07
N LYS A 14 17.04 15.73 2.11
CA LYS A 14 15.60 15.94 2.10
C LYS A 14 14.99 14.54 2.03
N ALA A 15 14.12 14.21 2.98
CA ALA A 15 13.38 12.94 3.00
C ALA A 15 12.74 12.62 1.62
N SER A 16 12.42 13.66 0.84
CA SER A 16 11.94 13.58 -0.54
C SER A 16 12.84 12.81 -1.52
N VAL A 17 14.17 12.77 -1.30
CA VAL A 17 15.11 12.03 -2.18
C VAL A 17 14.94 10.53 -2.00
N VAL A 18 14.83 10.06 -0.74
CA VAL A 18 14.63 8.64 -0.42
C VAL A 18 13.28 8.17 -0.94
N SER A 19 12.23 8.96 -0.70
CA SER A 19 10.89 8.64 -1.18
C SER A 19 10.78 8.63 -2.71
N GLY A 20 11.46 9.57 -3.38
CA GLY A 20 11.50 9.61 -4.85
C GLY A 20 12.10 8.34 -5.42
N ALA A 21 13.26 7.92 -4.90
CA ALA A 21 13.90 6.67 -5.33
C ALA A 21 13.03 5.43 -5.07
N MET A 22 12.35 5.34 -3.92
CA MET A 22 11.42 4.24 -3.64
C MET A 22 10.21 4.22 -4.58
N SER A 23 9.66 5.40 -4.90
CA SER A 23 8.58 5.54 -5.88
C SER A 23 9.04 5.09 -7.27
N ASP A 24 10.23 5.50 -7.70
CA ASP A 24 10.78 5.13 -8.99
C ASP A 24 11.02 3.62 -9.09
N LEU A 25 11.53 2.97 -8.04
CA LEU A 25 11.73 1.52 -8.00
C LEU A 25 10.43 0.74 -8.16
N LEU A 26 9.32 1.22 -7.58
CA LEU A 26 8.00 0.60 -7.79
C LEU A 26 7.50 0.83 -9.21
N ARG A 27 7.61 2.05 -9.74
CA ARG A 27 7.17 2.40 -11.10
C ARG A 27 7.92 1.63 -12.18
N LEU A 28 9.21 1.44 -11.98
CA LEU A 28 10.08 0.68 -12.87
C LEU A 28 9.91 -0.84 -12.70
N GLY A 29 8.99 -1.29 -11.83
CA GLY A 29 8.72 -2.71 -11.59
C GLY A 29 9.87 -3.46 -10.91
N SER A 30 10.81 -2.74 -10.30
CA SER A 30 11.96 -3.33 -9.59
C SER A 30 11.60 -3.84 -8.19
N VAL A 31 10.43 -3.47 -7.67
CA VAL A 31 9.86 -3.94 -6.39
C VAL A 31 8.39 -4.28 -6.60
N SER A 32 7.96 -5.42 -6.07
CA SER A 32 6.56 -5.86 -6.15
C SER A 32 5.69 -5.24 -5.06
N ILE A 33 4.36 -5.21 -5.29
CA ILE A 33 3.38 -4.82 -4.26
C ILE A 33 3.56 -5.66 -2.99
N ALA A 34 3.86 -6.96 -3.14
CA ALA A 34 4.05 -7.86 -2.02
C ALA A 34 5.26 -7.45 -1.16
N GLU A 35 6.41 -7.18 -1.77
CA GLU A 35 7.62 -6.76 -1.06
C GLU A 35 7.43 -5.39 -0.38
N LEU A 36 6.72 -4.46 -1.02
CA LEU A 36 6.39 -3.17 -0.40
C LEU A 36 5.55 -3.36 0.87
N PHE A 37 4.50 -4.18 0.81
CA PHE A 37 3.63 -4.42 1.96
C PHE A 37 4.31 -5.24 3.05
N GLU A 38 5.18 -6.18 2.70
CA GLU A 38 6.01 -6.91 3.65
C GLU A 38 6.92 -5.95 4.44
N ALA A 39 7.65 -5.06 3.75
CA ALA A 39 8.46 -4.03 4.41
C ALA A 39 7.60 -3.12 5.30
N ARG A 40 6.42 -2.71 4.83
CA ARG A 40 5.46 -1.92 5.62
C ARG A 40 5.02 -2.66 6.89
N GLN A 41 4.82 -3.97 6.85
CA GLN A 41 4.44 -4.78 8.01
C GLN A 41 5.55 -4.82 9.05
N TRP A 42 6.80 -5.07 8.62
CA TRP A 42 7.95 -5.11 9.53
C TRP A 42 8.19 -3.76 10.19
N ILE A 43 8.27 -2.70 9.38
CA ILE A 43 8.67 -1.37 9.85
C ILE A 43 7.54 -0.71 10.64
N GLN A 44 6.32 -0.65 10.09
CA GLN A 44 5.22 0.03 10.78
C GLN A 44 4.69 -0.79 11.97
N GLY A 45 4.85 -2.11 11.95
CA GLY A 45 4.51 -2.97 13.08
C GLY A 45 5.38 -2.69 14.32
N ALA A 46 6.69 -2.46 14.13
CA ALA A 46 7.55 -2.00 15.21
C ALA A 46 7.23 -0.55 15.61
N LEU A 47 6.98 0.31 14.61
CA LEU A 47 6.67 1.72 14.83
C LEU A 47 5.41 1.91 15.68
N VAL A 48 4.33 1.18 15.39
CA VAL A 48 3.03 1.38 16.07
C VAL A 48 3.07 1.00 17.53
N ARG A 49 3.93 0.06 17.93
CA ARG A 49 4.16 -0.29 19.33
C ARG A 49 4.79 0.89 20.07
N ALA A 50 5.84 1.47 19.50
CA ALA A 50 6.45 2.69 20.05
C ALA A 50 5.48 3.89 20.05
N ALA A 51 4.65 4.03 19.01
CA ALA A 51 3.63 5.08 18.96
C ALA A 51 2.54 4.88 20.02
N CYS A 52 2.16 3.63 20.30
CA CYS A 52 1.17 3.29 21.33
C CYS A 52 1.57 3.82 22.71
N GLU A 53 2.85 3.75 23.07
CA GLU A 53 3.37 4.29 24.34
C GLU A 53 3.48 5.83 24.34
N ARG A 54 3.76 6.44 23.18
CA ARG A 54 4.28 7.82 23.09
C ARG A 54 3.30 8.86 22.58
N LEU A 55 2.30 8.45 21.80
CA LEU A 55 1.30 9.36 21.25
C LEU A 55 0.61 10.13 22.37
N THR A 56 0.45 11.45 22.24
CA THR A 56 -0.40 12.21 23.15
C THR A 56 -1.88 12.02 22.80
N ASP A 57 -2.77 12.38 23.72
CA ASP A 57 -4.21 12.31 23.45
C ASP A 57 -4.61 13.21 22.27
N GLU A 58 -4.00 14.38 22.15
CA GLU A 58 -4.23 15.32 21.03
C GLU A 58 -3.78 14.73 19.68
N GLN A 59 -2.69 13.97 19.67
CA GLN A 59 -2.24 13.28 18.46
C GLN A 59 -3.16 12.11 18.09
N ILE A 60 -3.73 11.42 19.08
CA ILE A 60 -4.75 10.39 18.85
C ILE A 60 -6.04 11.04 18.32
N ASP A 61 -6.42 12.20 18.83
CA ASP A 61 -7.56 12.99 18.32
C ASP A 61 -7.36 13.41 16.86
N ALA A 62 -6.14 13.79 16.49
CA ALA A 62 -5.81 14.09 15.08
C ALA A 62 -5.96 12.84 14.18
N LEU A 63 -5.54 11.65 14.65
CA LEU A 63 -5.78 10.40 13.94
C LEU A 63 -7.28 10.07 13.84
N GLU A 64 -8.06 10.35 14.88
CA GLU A 64 -9.51 10.16 14.88
C GLU A 64 -10.21 11.08 13.88
N GLN A 65 -9.82 12.36 13.85
CA GLN A 65 -10.32 13.31 12.86
C GLN A 65 -10.00 12.85 11.43
N ASN A 66 -8.79 12.35 11.19
CA ASN A 66 -8.41 11.78 9.89
C ASN A 66 -9.30 10.58 9.51
N VAL A 67 -9.63 9.68 10.45
CA VAL A 67 -10.53 8.55 10.19
C VAL A 67 -11.95 9.03 9.89
N ASN A 68 -12.45 10.04 10.60
CA ASN A 68 -13.74 10.66 10.31
C ASN A 68 -13.76 11.28 8.90
N GLU A 69 -12.70 11.98 8.51
CA GLU A 69 -12.57 12.57 7.17
C GLU A 69 -12.54 11.47 6.09
N ALA A 70 -11.84 10.35 6.34
CA ALA A 70 -11.78 9.22 5.43
C ALA A 70 -13.17 8.58 5.21
N GLU A 71 -13.96 8.49 6.26
CA GLU A 71 -15.33 7.95 6.23
C GLU A 71 -16.29 8.88 5.47
N ALA A 72 -16.22 10.19 5.74
CA ALA A 72 -16.98 11.18 4.97
C ALA A 72 -16.62 11.17 3.49
N ALA A 73 -15.31 11.17 3.16
CA ALA A 73 -14.84 11.12 1.78
C ALA A 73 -15.24 9.82 1.07
N HIS A 74 -15.41 8.71 1.80
CA HIS A 74 -15.95 7.48 1.25
C HIS A 74 -17.44 7.60 0.91
N ASN A 75 -18.25 8.11 1.84
CA ASN A 75 -19.70 8.28 1.64
C ASN A 75 -20.03 9.29 0.53
N GLU A 76 -19.16 10.28 0.32
CA GLU A 76 -19.29 11.32 -0.70
C GLU A 76 -18.58 10.98 -2.02
N GLU A 77 -18.06 9.75 -2.17
CA GLU A 77 -17.38 9.28 -3.39
C GLU A 77 -16.16 10.15 -3.81
N ARG A 78 -15.49 10.80 -2.86
CA ARG A 78 -14.31 11.66 -3.09
C ARG A 78 -13.01 10.85 -3.15
N PHE A 79 -12.82 10.10 -4.24
CA PHE A 79 -11.70 9.15 -4.38
C PHE A 79 -10.31 9.78 -4.23
N ALA A 80 -10.07 10.94 -4.84
CA ALA A 80 -8.76 11.61 -4.76
C ALA A 80 -8.42 12.00 -3.31
N ASP A 81 -9.42 12.44 -2.55
CA ASP A 81 -9.25 12.78 -1.14
C ASP A 81 -8.95 11.55 -0.30
N ARG A 82 -9.61 10.41 -0.55
CA ARG A 82 -9.33 9.16 0.17
C ARG A 82 -7.88 8.74 0.08
N ILE A 83 -7.23 8.90 -1.08
CA ILE A 83 -5.81 8.61 -1.27
C ILE A 83 -4.96 9.52 -0.37
N ARG A 84 -5.19 10.83 -0.43
CA ARG A 84 -4.48 11.82 0.40
C ARG A 84 -4.66 11.54 1.89
N ILE A 85 -5.89 11.32 2.34
CA ILE A 85 -6.24 11.06 3.74
C ILE A 85 -5.60 9.76 4.23
N ASN A 86 -5.57 8.71 3.39
CA ASN A 86 -4.89 7.45 3.71
C ASN A 86 -3.37 7.63 3.88
N VAL A 87 -2.73 8.40 3.01
CA VAL A 87 -1.30 8.73 3.15
C VAL A 87 -1.06 9.46 4.47
N GLU A 88 -1.91 10.44 4.77
CA GLU A 88 -1.79 11.24 5.98
C GLU A 88 -1.98 10.44 7.26
N PHE A 89 -2.90 9.47 7.27
CA PHE A 89 -3.08 8.54 8.40
C PHE A 89 -1.76 7.85 8.80
N HIS A 90 -1.02 7.35 7.82
CA HIS A 90 0.25 6.67 8.07
C HIS A 90 1.35 7.65 8.51
N ASN A 91 1.34 8.89 8.02
CA ASN A 91 2.28 9.92 8.43
C ASN A 91 2.06 10.35 9.89
N LEU A 92 0.81 10.64 10.27
CA LEU A 92 0.43 10.97 11.65
C LEU A 92 0.83 9.86 12.63
N LEU A 93 0.56 8.60 12.26
CA LEU A 93 0.95 7.46 13.09
C LEU A 93 2.48 7.36 13.22
N ALA A 94 3.21 7.62 12.12
CA ALA A 94 4.66 7.58 12.11
C ALA A 94 5.30 8.66 13.00
N GLU A 95 4.74 9.86 13.00
CA GLU A 95 5.15 10.97 13.85
C GLU A 95 4.92 10.66 15.34
N GLY A 96 3.84 9.95 15.65
CA GLY A 96 3.52 9.45 16.99
C GLY A 96 4.59 8.57 17.62
N SER A 97 5.49 7.97 16.83
CA SER A 97 6.60 7.16 17.36
C SER A 97 7.69 7.97 18.04
N ALA A 98 7.70 9.30 17.87
CA ALA A 98 8.79 10.20 18.28
C ALA A 98 10.19 9.76 17.77
N ASN A 99 10.24 9.01 16.67
CA ASN A 99 11.48 8.63 15.99
C ASN A 99 11.50 9.23 14.58
N ALA A 100 12.26 10.31 14.42
CA ALA A 100 12.34 11.04 13.16
C ALA A 100 12.82 10.18 11.98
N VAL A 101 13.75 9.23 12.22
CA VAL A 101 14.27 8.34 11.18
C VAL A 101 13.19 7.35 10.74
N ALA A 102 12.50 6.73 11.70
CA ALA A 102 11.40 5.81 11.40
C ALA A 102 10.26 6.53 10.63
N ALA A 103 9.96 7.77 11.03
CA ALA A 103 8.97 8.60 10.33
C ALA A 103 9.38 8.91 8.88
N ILE A 104 10.66 9.21 8.62
CA ILE A 104 11.18 9.42 7.27
C ILE A 104 11.02 8.15 6.42
N VAL A 105 11.36 6.99 6.96
CA VAL A 105 11.24 5.71 6.23
C VAL A 105 9.77 5.41 5.90
N VAL A 106 8.86 5.56 6.87
CA VAL A 106 7.42 5.33 6.63
C VAL A 106 6.82 6.32 5.64
N ARG A 107 7.25 7.59 5.66
CA ARG A 107 6.89 8.57 4.63
C ARG A 107 7.35 8.13 3.24
N GLY A 108 8.58 7.63 3.12
CA GLY A 108 9.10 7.07 1.86
C GLY A 108 8.25 5.92 1.33
N LEU A 109 7.99 4.93 2.17
CA LEU A 109 7.14 3.78 1.81
C LEU A 109 5.71 4.20 1.45
N THR A 110 5.18 5.25 2.09
CA THR A 110 3.81 5.73 1.86
C THR A 110 3.70 6.59 0.60
N GLN A 111 4.73 7.35 0.25
CA GLN A 111 4.80 8.08 -1.02
C GLN A 111 4.97 7.12 -2.20
N ALA A 112 5.83 6.11 -2.07
CA ALA A 112 5.97 5.05 -3.05
C ALA A 112 4.63 4.31 -3.26
N TRP A 113 3.93 4.03 -2.16
CA TRP A 113 2.58 3.49 -2.20
C TRP A 113 1.57 4.43 -2.89
N GLN A 114 1.61 5.72 -2.63
CA GLN A 114 0.74 6.72 -3.27
C GLN A 114 0.89 6.75 -4.78
N ALA A 115 2.13 6.69 -5.28
CA ALA A 115 2.39 6.63 -6.71
C ALA A 115 1.74 5.40 -7.36
N LEU A 116 1.83 4.24 -6.70
CA LEU A 116 1.19 3.02 -7.18
C LEU A 116 -0.35 3.15 -7.18
N MET A 117 -0.95 3.70 -6.12
CA MET A 117 -2.41 3.93 -6.06
C MET A 117 -2.90 4.81 -7.23
N ALA A 118 -2.12 5.83 -7.61
CA ALA A 118 -2.44 6.70 -8.74
C ALA A 118 -2.44 5.97 -10.09
N GLU A 119 -1.67 4.89 -10.24
CA GLU A 119 -1.55 4.11 -11.48
C GLU A 119 -2.60 3.01 -11.61
N VAL A 120 -2.89 2.31 -10.50
CA VAL A 120 -3.84 1.18 -10.49
C VAL A 120 -5.28 1.60 -10.19
N GLY A 121 -5.49 2.84 -9.76
CA GLY A 121 -6.77 3.40 -9.37
C GLY A 121 -7.15 3.10 -7.92
N SER A 122 -8.27 3.69 -7.50
CA SER A 122 -8.90 3.44 -6.20
C SER A 122 -10.05 2.47 -6.38
N ASP A 123 -10.27 1.59 -5.40
CA ASP A 123 -11.55 0.89 -5.32
C ASP A 123 -12.57 1.68 -4.49
N GLN A 124 -13.78 1.12 -4.40
CA GLN A 124 -14.90 1.64 -3.62
C GLN A 124 -14.94 1.09 -2.18
N VAL A 125 -14.01 0.27 -1.72
CA VAL A 125 -14.23 -0.50 -0.47
C VAL A 125 -13.81 0.31 0.75
N SER A 126 -14.76 0.45 1.69
CA SER A 126 -14.61 1.09 3.00
C SER A 126 -13.76 0.32 4.01
N GLY A 127 -13.35 -0.91 3.67
CA GLY A 127 -12.89 -1.94 4.61
C GLY A 127 -11.71 -1.56 5.51
N GLY A 128 -10.95 -0.52 5.17
CA GLY A 128 -9.89 0.01 6.04
C GLY A 128 -10.41 0.75 7.28
N ILE A 129 -11.60 1.36 7.24
CA ILE A 129 -12.10 2.25 8.30
C ILE A 129 -12.31 1.48 9.61
N THR A 130 -12.94 0.30 9.56
CA THR A 130 -13.18 -0.54 10.75
C THR A 130 -11.89 -0.86 11.51
N TYR A 131 -10.83 -1.27 10.79
CA TYR A 131 -9.55 -1.60 11.43
C TYR A 131 -8.80 -0.37 11.92
N ARG A 132 -8.98 0.80 11.30
CA ARG A 132 -8.46 2.07 11.85
C ARG A 132 -9.16 2.44 13.15
N ARG A 133 -10.47 2.22 13.27
CA ARG A 133 -11.21 2.41 14.53
C ARG A 133 -10.75 1.42 15.61
N GLU A 134 -10.47 0.17 15.25
CA GLU A 134 -9.83 -0.80 16.17
C GLU A 134 -8.46 -0.30 16.65
N LEU A 135 -7.64 0.23 15.75
CA LEU A 135 -6.33 0.79 16.08
C LEU A 135 -6.46 1.98 17.04
N LEU A 136 -7.35 2.94 16.78
CA LEU A 136 -7.60 4.09 17.66
C LEU A 136 -7.99 3.67 19.08
N ARG A 137 -8.89 2.68 19.20
CA ARG A 137 -9.27 2.13 20.52
C ARG A 137 -8.08 1.52 21.25
N ALA A 138 -7.24 0.78 20.55
CA ALA A 138 -6.04 0.19 21.13
C ALA A 138 -5.01 1.25 21.55
N LEU A 139 -4.80 2.30 20.73
CA LEU A 139 -3.92 3.42 21.07
C LEU A 139 -4.40 4.18 22.32
N ARG A 140 -5.71 4.48 22.42
CA ARG A 140 -6.31 5.10 23.62
C ARG A 140 -6.13 4.23 24.86
N ALA A 141 -6.28 2.92 24.72
CA ALA A 141 -6.10 1.96 25.80
C ALA A 141 -4.64 1.61 26.11
N ARG A 142 -3.67 2.16 25.36
CA ARG A 142 -2.25 1.79 25.40
C ARG A 142 -2.01 0.28 25.22
N ASP A 143 -2.88 -0.39 24.46
CA ASP A 143 -2.75 -1.81 24.11
C ASP A 143 -1.84 -1.97 22.88
N GLU A 144 -0.54 -2.09 23.10
CA GLU A 144 0.46 -2.27 22.03
C GLU A 144 0.18 -3.46 21.12
N GLU A 145 -0.21 -4.60 21.69
CA GLU A 145 -0.50 -5.81 20.93
C GLU A 145 -1.78 -5.65 20.12
N GLY A 146 -2.80 -5.01 20.69
CA GLY A 146 -4.02 -4.62 19.98
C GLY A 146 -3.72 -3.68 18.81
N ALA A 147 -2.88 -2.68 19.03
CA ALA A 147 -2.48 -1.71 18.02
C ALA A 147 -1.71 -2.38 16.87
N ALA A 148 -0.73 -3.23 17.21
CA ALA A 148 0.02 -4.01 16.22
C ALA A 148 -0.88 -4.94 15.40
N ARG A 149 -1.83 -5.64 16.05
CA ARG A 149 -2.80 -6.51 15.36
C ARG A 149 -3.70 -5.70 14.41
N ALA A 150 -4.24 -4.57 14.87
CA ALA A 150 -5.13 -3.73 14.08
C ALA A 150 -4.40 -3.14 12.87
N LEU A 151 -3.19 -2.59 13.05
CA LEU A 151 -2.36 -2.10 11.96
C LEU A 151 -2.08 -3.21 10.94
N SER A 152 -1.76 -4.42 11.42
CA SER A 152 -1.48 -5.54 10.54
C SER A 152 -2.68 -5.95 9.68
N LYS A 153 -3.92 -5.82 10.21
CA LYS A 153 -5.15 -6.00 9.43
C LYS A 153 -5.34 -4.89 8.39
N ILE A 154 -5.08 -3.63 8.74
CA ILE A 154 -5.11 -2.50 7.80
C ILE A 154 -4.20 -2.81 6.60
N LEU A 155 -2.93 -3.14 6.88
CA LEU A 155 -1.93 -3.36 5.84
C LEU A 155 -2.26 -4.58 4.95
N ARG A 156 -2.68 -5.72 5.52
CA ARG A 156 -3.09 -6.90 4.72
C ARG A 156 -4.31 -6.63 3.85
N THR A 157 -5.29 -5.90 4.38
CA THR A 157 -6.51 -5.57 3.64
C THR A 157 -6.18 -4.67 2.45
N SER A 158 -5.35 -3.65 2.67
CA SER A 158 -4.83 -2.80 1.60
C SER A 158 -3.99 -3.60 0.59
N GLU A 159 -3.11 -4.49 1.03
CA GLU A 159 -2.31 -5.32 0.13
C GLU A 159 -3.19 -6.16 -0.81
N SER A 160 -4.15 -6.91 -0.24
CA SER A 160 -5.05 -7.77 -1.00
C SER A 160 -5.82 -6.97 -2.03
N LEU A 161 -6.41 -5.85 -1.59
CA LEU A 161 -7.22 -4.99 -2.42
C LEU A 161 -6.46 -4.51 -3.67
N TYR A 162 -5.26 -3.99 -3.47
CA TYR A 162 -4.53 -3.38 -4.57
C TYR A 162 -3.81 -4.38 -5.45
N LYS A 163 -3.49 -5.57 -4.94
CA LYS A 163 -3.13 -6.71 -5.81
C LYS A 163 -4.27 -7.03 -6.78
N ASP A 164 -5.52 -7.02 -6.30
CA ASP A 164 -6.68 -7.27 -7.15
C ASP A 164 -6.93 -6.13 -8.15
N LEU A 165 -6.81 -4.86 -7.72
CA LEU A 165 -6.89 -3.70 -8.61
C LEU A 165 -5.81 -3.74 -9.69
N ALA A 166 -4.56 -3.94 -9.31
CA ALA A 166 -3.44 -4.02 -10.25
C ALA A 166 -3.65 -5.13 -11.29
N LYS A 167 -4.17 -6.29 -10.86
CA LYS A 167 -4.51 -7.40 -11.75
C LYS A 167 -5.65 -7.04 -12.72
N ARG A 168 -6.72 -6.41 -12.24
CA ARG A 168 -7.83 -5.94 -13.10
C ARG A 168 -7.33 -4.91 -14.11
N ARG A 169 -6.54 -3.94 -13.66
CA ARG A 169 -5.97 -2.91 -14.53
C ARG A 169 -5.07 -3.50 -15.62
N ALA A 170 -4.22 -4.47 -15.27
CA ALA A 170 -3.42 -5.18 -16.25
C ALA A 170 -4.28 -5.93 -17.28
N GLN A 171 -5.36 -6.58 -16.85
CA GLN A 171 -6.29 -7.26 -17.76
C GLN A 171 -7.00 -6.29 -18.71
N GLU A 172 -7.42 -5.11 -18.23
CA GLU A 172 -8.01 -4.04 -19.05
C GLU A 172 -7.02 -3.51 -20.09
N LEU A 173 -5.77 -3.27 -19.70
CA LEU A 173 -4.71 -2.81 -20.61
C LEU A 173 -4.38 -3.85 -21.69
N ILE A 174 -4.41 -5.14 -21.35
CA ILE A 174 -4.27 -6.23 -22.31
C ILE A 174 -5.48 -6.30 -23.25
N ALA A 175 -6.70 -6.22 -22.71
CA ALA A 175 -7.93 -6.28 -23.50
C ALA A 175 -8.09 -5.10 -24.46
N SER A 176 -7.58 -3.93 -24.09
CA SER A 176 -7.55 -2.72 -24.93
C SER A 176 -6.36 -2.66 -25.90
N GLY A 177 -5.48 -3.67 -25.89
CA GLY A 177 -4.31 -3.76 -26.78
C GLY A 177 -3.18 -2.79 -26.45
N VAL A 178 -3.24 -2.08 -25.32
CA VAL A 178 -2.19 -1.16 -24.86
C VAL A 178 -0.94 -1.92 -24.42
N VAL A 179 -1.12 -3.10 -23.83
CA VAL A 179 -0.02 -3.95 -23.33
C VAL A 179 -0.19 -5.36 -23.89
N SER A 180 0.89 -5.97 -24.36
CA SER A 180 0.88 -7.38 -24.78
C SER A 180 0.80 -8.31 -23.56
N PRO A 181 0.03 -9.41 -23.61
CA PRO A 181 -0.05 -10.35 -22.50
C PRO A 181 1.33 -10.94 -22.21
N PRO A 182 1.65 -11.22 -20.93
CA PRO A 182 2.93 -11.83 -20.59
C PRO A 182 3.05 -13.19 -21.29
N PRO A 183 4.27 -13.59 -21.70
CA PRO A 183 4.49 -14.87 -22.36
C PRO A 183 3.95 -15.99 -21.47
N MET A 184 3.07 -16.82 -22.03
CA MET A 184 2.47 -17.92 -21.29
C MET A 184 3.56 -18.92 -20.90
N THR A 185 3.56 -19.35 -19.64
CA THR A 185 4.36 -20.51 -19.25
C THR A 185 3.85 -21.75 -19.99
N PRO A 186 4.71 -22.74 -20.31
CA PRO A 186 4.31 -23.95 -21.02
C PRO A 186 3.11 -24.65 -20.38
N ALA A 187 3.04 -24.66 -19.05
CA ALA A 187 1.94 -25.23 -18.29
C ALA A 187 0.60 -24.49 -18.50
N LYS A 188 0.61 -23.15 -18.58
CA LYS A 188 -0.60 -22.36 -18.87
C LYS A 188 -1.03 -22.51 -20.32
N ALA A 189 -0.08 -22.58 -21.26
CA ALA A 189 -0.36 -22.79 -22.69
C ALA A 189 -1.07 -24.14 -22.93
N MET A 190 -0.56 -25.20 -22.29
CA MET A 190 -1.14 -26.55 -22.42
C MET A 190 -2.54 -26.66 -21.83
N LYS A 191 -2.82 -25.95 -20.71
CA LYS A 191 -4.16 -25.88 -20.10
C LYS A 191 -5.16 -25.09 -20.97
N ALA A 192 -4.73 -23.97 -21.57
CA ALA A 192 -5.56 -23.19 -22.47
C ALA A 192 -5.91 -23.97 -23.76
N ALA A 193 -4.93 -24.66 -24.36
CA ALA A 193 -5.13 -25.51 -25.53
C ALA A 193 -6.10 -26.67 -25.25
N ARG A 194 -6.02 -27.31 -24.08
CA ARG A 194 -6.97 -28.34 -23.66
C ARG A 194 -8.40 -27.80 -23.49
N ALA A 195 -8.55 -26.59 -22.97
CA ALA A 195 -9.85 -25.96 -22.79
C ALA A 195 -10.53 -25.60 -24.12
N THR A 196 -9.75 -25.22 -25.15
CA THR A 196 -10.27 -24.95 -26.50
C THR A 196 -10.63 -26.23 -27.25
N LEU A 197 -9.87 -27.32 -27.07
CA LEU A 197 -10.14 -28.62 -27.68
C LEU A 197 -11.32 -29.37 -27.04
N GLY A 198 -11.66 -29.09 -25.78
CA GLY A 198 -12.80 -29.70 -25.07
C GLY A 198 -14.18 -29.14 -25.42
N ALA A 199 -14.25 -28.04 -26.17
CA ALA A 199 -15.49 -27.35 -26.52
C ALA A 199 -16.09 -27.78 -27.88
N ALA A 200 -15.64 -28.88 -28.47
CA ALA A 200 -16.24 -29.41 -29.70
C ALA A 200 -17.67 -29.94 -29.42
N PRO A 201 -18.68 -29.56 -30.22
CA PRO A 201 -20.07 -29.93 -29.93
C PRO A 201 -20.27 -31.44 -30.11
N ARG A 202 -20.73 -32.13 -29.06
CA ARG A 202 -21.21 -33.51 -29.15
C ARG A 202 -22.35 -33.55 -30.17
N LYS A 203 -22.10 -34.16 -31.33
CA LYS A 203 -23.16 -34.48 -32.29
C LYS A 203 -24.22 -35.31 -31.57
N ARG A 204 -25.44 -34.78 -31.43
CA ARG A 204 -26.61 -35.53 -31.01
C ARG A 204 -26.87 -36.61 -32.06
N THR A 205 -26.63 -37.86 -31.72
CA THR A 205 -27.17 -39.00 -32.46
C THR A 205 -28.62 -39.16 -32.02
N THR A 206 -29.55 -38.73 -32.87
CA THR A 206 -30.96 -39.12 -32.81
C THR A 206 -31.08 -40.57 -33.27
N GLY A 207 -31.57 -41.43 -32.38
CA GLY A 207 -32.08 -42.77 -32.66
C GLY A 207 -33.36 -42.93 -31.87
#